data_AF-A0A3A6R8A9-F1
#
_entry.id   AF-A0A3A6R8A9-F1
#
_cell.length_a   1.000
_cell.length_b   1.000
_cell.length_c   1.000
_cell.angle_alpha   90.00
_cell.angle_beta   90.00
_cell.angle_gamma   90.00
#
_symmetry.space_group_name_H-M   'P 1'
#
loop_
_entity.id
_entity.type
_entity.pdbx_description
1 polymer ?
#
loop_
_entity_poly.entity_id
_entity_poly.type
_entity_poly.pdbx_seq_one_letter_code
_entity_poly.pdbx_strand_id
1 'polypeptide(L)'
;MTDINKEASSVLNDLIETSIDGEKGFHTAAEDIKNPEIKAYFLSRSSECKTAVSELQAEVRALGGDPDKSSSAAGGLHRLWVELKAAVTGKSDEAVLNEVERGEDHALKAYKEAAQKAAEKNLPVNVTSLIQRQLTGVQANHDKVKALRDTVRRAS
;
A
#
# COMPACT_ATOMS: atom_id res chain seq x y z
N MET A 1 -10.28 -25.44 -7.03
CA MET A 1 -9.31 -24.72 -6.18
C MET A 1 -9.06 -25.54 -4.93
N THR A 2 -7.79 -25.80 -4.60
CA THR A 2 -7.39 -26.46 -3.34
C THR A 2 -7.58 -25.51 -2.15
N ASP A 3 -7.64 -26.03 -0.93
CA ASP A 3 -7.78 -25.16 0.25
C ASP A 3 -6.57 -24.23 0.44
N ILE A 4 -5.37 -24.71 0.10
CA ILE A 4 -4.17 -23.88 0.08
C ILE A 4 -4.24 -22.72 -0.93
N ASN A 5 -4.87 -22.93 -2.10
CA ASN A 5 -5.08 -21.86 -3.08
C ASN A 5 -6.13 -20.84 -2.62
N LYS A 6 -7.14 -21.27 -1.85
CA LYS A 6 -8.12 -20.36 -1.22
C LYS A 6 -7.45 -19.48 -0.19
N GLU A 7 -6.66 -20.07 0.70
CA GLU A 7 -5.88 -19.33 1.71
C GLU A 7 -4.93 -18.32 1.05
N ALA A 8 -4.20 -18.75 0.01
CA ALA A 8 -3.35 -17.85 -0.77
C ALA A 8 -4.13 -16.71 -1.43
N SER A 9 -5.28 -17.01 -2.06
CA SER A 9 -6.12 -15.98 -2.68
C SER A 9 -6.61 -14.97 -1.66
N SER A 10 -7.00 -15.42 -0.46
CA SER A 10 -7.44 -14.54 0.63
C SER A 10 -6.32 -13.60 1.07
N VAL A 11 -5.10 -14.13 1.29
CA VAL A 11 -3.95 -13.30 1.70
C VAL A 11 -3.59 -12.27 0.62
N LEU A 12 -3.65 -12.66 -0.66
CA LEU A 12 -3.37 -11.74 -1.77
C LEU A 12 -4.46 -10.68 -1.93
N ASN A 13 -5.72 -11.01 -1.69
CA ASN A 13 -6.83 -10.06 -1.71
C ASN A 13 -6.69 -8.98 -0.63
N ASP A 14 -6.27 -9.33 0.60
CA ASP A 14 -5.95 -8.35 1.65
C ASP A 14 -4.86 -7.34 1.16
N LEU A 15 -3.86 -7.82 0.43
CA LEU A 15 -2.81 -6.98 -0.14
C LEU A 15 -3.27 -6.16 -1.36
N ILE A 16 -4.22 -6.67 -2.14
CA ILE A 16 -4.85 -5.92 -3.24
C ILE A 16 -5.58 -4.71 -2.68
N GLU A 17 -6.42 -4.89 -1.65
CA GLU A 17 -7.12 -3.77 -1.00
C GLU A 17 -6.14 -2.72 -0.48
N THR A 18 -5.11 -3.17 0.25
CA THR A 18 -4.05 -2.31 0.78
C THR A 18 -3.35 -1.51 -0.33
N SER A 19 -3.08 -2.15 -1.46
CA SER A 19 -2.37 -1.53 -2.58
C SER A 19 -3.26 -0.57 -3.39
N ILE A 20 -4.56 -0.85 -3.51
CA ILE A 20 -5.54 0.09 -4.10
C ILE A 20 -5.65 1.35 -3.22
N ASP A 21 -5.65 1.18 -1.91
CA ASP A 21 -5.68 2.31 -0.98
C ASP A 21 -4.38 3.11 -1.03
N GLY A 22 -3.22 2.47 -1.18
CA GLY A 22 -1.96 3.13 -1.47
C GLY A 22 -1.99 3.95 -2.77
N GLU A 23 -2.50 3.38 -3.88
CA GLU A 23 -2.64 4.07 -5.17
C GLU A 23 -3.42 5.39 -5.00
N LYS A 24 -4.59 5.31 -4.36
CA LYS A 24 -5.47 6.45 -4.11
C LYS A 24 -4.82 7.45 -3.13
N GLY A 25 -4.26 6.94 -2.04
CA GLY A 25 -3.52 7.66 -1.00
C GLY A 25 -2.47 8.60 -1.58
N PHE A 26 -1.55 8.03 -2.35
CA PHE A 26 -0.48 8.77 -3.00
C PHE A 26 -0.99 9.76 -4.05
N HIS A 27 -2.01 9.38 -4.83
CA HIS A 27 -2.58 10.28 -5.82
C HIS A 27 -3.15 11.55 -5.18
N THR A 28 -3.98 11.39 -4.15
CA THR A 28 -4.56 12.54 -3.43
C THR A 28 -3.51 13.33 -2.65
N ALA A 29 -2.51 12.68 -2.05
CA ALA A 29 -1.41 13.40 -1.41
C ALA A 29 -0.64 14.29 -2.41
N ALA A 30 -0.45 13.82 -3.65
CA ALA A 30 0.21 14.58 -4.70
C ALA A 30 -0.58 15.81 -5.18
N GLU A 31 -1.90 15.86 -4.97
CA GLU A 31 -2.72 17.02 -5.31
C GLU A 31 -2.36 18.23 -4.43
N ASP A 32 -2.03 17.99 -3.16
CA ASP A 32 -1.87 19.04 -2.14
C ASP A 32 -0.43 19.32 -1.70
N ILE A 33 0.51 18.42 -2.00
CA ILE A 33 1.94 18.69 -1.84
C ILE A 33 2.36 19.86 -2.75
N LYS A 34 2.98 20.88 -2.16
CA LYS A 34 3.51 22.05 -2.89
C LYS A 34 4.88 21.79 -3.48
N ASN A 35 5.72 21.04 -2.79
CA ASN A 35 7.06 20.70 -3.28
C ASN A 35 6.96 19.81 -4.56
N PRO A 36 7.47 20.27 -5.71
CA PRO A 36 7.31 19.54 -6.99
C PRO A 36 8.03 18.18 -7.01
N GLU A 37 9.14 18.03 -6.28
CA GLU A 37 9.87 16.76 -6.22
C GLU A 37 9.09 15.71 -5.41
N ILE A 38 8.52 16.11 -4.26
CA ILE A 38 7.69 15.22 -3.44
C ILE A 38 6.40 14.85 -4.20
N LYS A 39 5.81 15.81 -4.91
CA LYS A 39 4.64 15.57 -5.77
C LYS A 39 4.94 14.53 -6.85
N ALA A 40 6.05 14.69 -7.58
CA ALA A 40 6.47 13.73 -8.60
C ALA A 40 6.73 12.34 -8.01
N TYR A 41 7.36 12.29 -6.84
CA TYR A 41 7.59 11.04 -6.12
C TYR A 41 6.27 10.33 -5.76
N PHE A 42 5.29 11.04 -5.20
CA PHE A 42 3.98 10.46 -4.88
C PHE A 42 3.22 9.97 -6.11
N LEU A 43 3.28 10.69 -7.24
CA LEU A 43 2.70 10.19 -8.50
C LEU A 43 3.37 8.90 -8.99
N SER A 44 4.69 8.78 -8.87
CA SER A 44 5.41 7.52 -9.15
C SER A 44 4.90 6.39 -8.26
N ARG A 45 4.78 6.65 -6.95
CA ARG A 45 4.29 5.66 -5.98
C ARG A 45 2.87 5.20 -6.25
N SER A 46 1.97 6.11 -6.65
CA SER A 46 0.62 5.74 -7.09
C SER A 46 0.66 4.75 -8.27
N SER A 47 1.50 5.00 -9.28
CA SER A 47 1.67 4.10 -10.42
C SER A 47 2.29 2.74 -10.03
N GLU A 48 3.23 2.73 -9.09
CA GLU A 48 3.84 1.50 -8.57
C GLU A 48 2.84 0.66 -7.78
N CYS A 49 1.98 1.29 -6.96
CA CYS A 49 0.87 0.62 -6.28
C CYS A 49 -0.10 -0.03 -7.29
N LYS A 50 -0.47 0.69 -8.36
CA LYS A 50 -1.31 0.14 -9.43
C LYS A 50 -0.69 -1.08 -10.12
N THR A 51 0.63 -1.07 -10.29
CA THR A 51 1.38 -2.21 -10.83
C THR A 51 1.33 -3.38 -9.85
N ALA A 52 1.56 -3.14 -8.56
CA ALA A 52 1.47 -4.16 -7.51
C ALA A 52 0.07 -4.80 -7.45
N VAL A 53 -1.00 -4.00 -7.53
CA VAL A 53 -2.38 -4.48 -7.65
C VAL A 53 -2.51 -5.43 -8.84
N SER A 54 -2.04 -5.03 -10.01
CA SER A 54 -2.15 -5.85 -11.23
C SER A 54 -1.44 -7.19 -11.10
N GLU A 55 -0.24 -7.22 -10.50
CA GLU A 55 0.52 -8.44 -10.23
C GLU A 55 -0.22 -9.36 -9.23
N LEU A 56 -0.70 -8.82 -8.12
CA LEU A 56 -1.45 -9.58 -7.10
C LEU A 56 -2.74 -10.15 -7.69
N GLN A 57 -3.49 -9.36 -8.46
CA GLN A 57 -4.72 -9.82 -9.10
C GLN A 57 -4.47 -10.90 -10.15
N ALA A 58 -3.36 -10.83 -10.88
CA ALA A 58 -2.97 -11.87 -11.82
C ALA A 58 -2.68 -13.20 -11.08
N GLU A 59 -2.00 -13.12 -9.94
CA GLU A 59 -1.69 -14.28 -9.12
C GLU A 59 -2.96 -14.92 -8.51
N VAL A 60 -3.90 -14.11 -7.99
CA VAL A 60 -5.20 -14.63 -7.52
C VAL A 60 -5.93 -15.39 -8.62
N ARG A 61 -5.96 -14.87 -9.85
CA ARG A 61 -6.58 -15.56 -11.00
C ARG A 61 -5.84 -16.86 -11.34
N ALA A 62 -4.51 -16.87 -11.28
CA ALA A 62 -3.70 -18.07 -11.53
C ALA A 62 -3.97 -19.18 -10.50
N LEU A 63 -4.29 -18.81 -9.26
CA LEU A 63 -4.72 -19.74 -8.20
C LEU A 63 -6.17 -20.22 -8.39
N GLY A 64 -6.91 -19.64 -9.33
CA GLY A 64 -8.30 -19.92 -9.68
C GLY A 64 -9.33 -19.06 -8.94
N GLY A 65 -8.90 -17.98 -8.29
CA GLY A 65 -9.73 -17.10 -7.47
C GLY A 65 -10.25 -15.88 -8.21
N ASP A 66 -11.18 -15.16 -7.57
CA ASP A 66 -11.65 -13.86 -8.04
C ASP A 66 -10.90 -12.76 -7.28
N PRO A 67 -10.09 -11.94 -7.97
CA PRO A 67 -9.39 -10.84 -7.33
C PRO A 67 -10.34 -9.72 -6.93
N ASP A 68 -10.08 -9.13 -5.78
CA ASP A 68 -10.78 -7.92 -5.36
C ASP A 68 -10.51 -6.74 -6.31
N LYS A 69 -11.53 -5.90 -6.49
CA LYS A 69 -11.55 -4.77 -7.43
C LYS A 69 -11.79 -3.43 -6.75
N SER A 70 -12.07 -3.45 -5.46
CA SER A 70 -12.41 -2.27 -4.67
C SER A 70 -11.37 -2.02 -3.59
N SER A 71 -11.19 -0.74 -3.25
CA SER A 71 -10.61 -0.36 -1.97
C SER A 71 -11.46 -0.91 -0.84
N SER A 72 -10.84 -1.16 0.32
CA SER A 72 -11.54 -1.69 1.48
C SER A 72 -12.69 -0.75 1.87
N ALA A 73 -13.94 -1.18 1.64
CA ALA A 73 -15.12 -0.50 2.20
C ALA A 73 -15.39 -0.95 3.65
N ALA A 74 -14.72 -2.03 4.10
CA ALA A 74 -14.99 -2.71 5.37
C ALA A 74 -13.82 -2.66 6.38
N GLY A 75 -12.60 -2.31 5.97
CA GLY A 75 -11.41 -2.27 6.83
C GLY A 75 -11.03 -0.87 7.32
N GLY A 76 -10.24 -0.81 8.40
CA GLY A 76 -9.75 0.42 9.04
C GLY A 76 -9.01 1.39 8.11
N LEU A 77 -8.65 0.95 6.90
CA LEU A 77 -8.02 1.73 5.84
C LEU A 77 -8.98 2.76 5.19
N HIS A 78 -10.30 2.49 5.14
CA HIS A 78 -11.29 3.50 4.68
C HIS A 78 -11.25 4.75 5.56
N ARG A 79 -11.10 4.55 6.87
CA ARG A 79 -11.03 5.64 7.83
C ARG A 79 -9.73 6.43 7.68
N LEU A 80 -8.60 5.77 7.44
CA LEU A 80 -7.33 6.41 7.08
C LEU A 80 -7.46 7.24 5.79
N TRP A 81 -8.14 6.72 4.76
CA TRP A 81 -8.39 7.43 3.52
C TRP A 81 -9.30 8.66 3.69
N VAL A 82 -10.37 8.53 4.48
CA VAL A 82 -11.26 9.65 4.82
C VAL A 82 -10.52 10.68 5.67
N GLU A 83 -9.70 10.25 6.63
CA GLU A 83 -8.86 11.13 7.45
C GLU A 83 -7.79 11.84 6.59
N LEU A 84 -7.18 11.15 5.61
CA LEU A 84 -6.27 11.76 4.64
C LEU A 84 -7.01 12.83 3.83
N LYS A 85 -8.17 12.52 3.25
CA LYS A 85 -8.98 13.52 2.53
C LYS A 85 -9.37 14.72 3.39
N ALA A 86 -9.76 14.47 4.64
CA ALA A 86 -10.09 15.53 5.60
C ALA A 86 -8.85 16.33 6.02
N ALA A 87 -7.67 15.71 6.00
CA ALA A 87 -6.40 16.33 6.34
C ALA A 87 -5.77 17.10 5.17
N VAL A 88 -6.17 16.83 3.94
CA VAL A 88 -5.53 17.34 2.73
C VAL A 88 -5.89 18.83 2.53
N THR A 89 -7.15 19.26 2.70
CA THR A 89 -7.55 20.67 2.49
C THR A 89 -6.80 21.68 3.37
N GLY A 90 -5.86 22.42 2.75
CA GLY A 90 -5.24 23.63 3.31
C GLY A 90 -4.06 23.43 4.27
N LYS A 91 -3.48 22.22 4.36
CA LYS A 91 -2.36 21.93 5.29
C LYS A 91 -0.97 22.15 4.68
N SER A 92 0.06 22.12 5.53
CA SER A 92 1.48 22.17 5.12
C SER A 92 1.94 20.83 4.53
N ASP A 93 3.00 20.86 3.72
CA ASP A 93 3.62 19.64 3.17
C ASP A 93 3.99 18.64 4.29
N GLU A 94 4.40 19.14 5.47
CA GLU A 94 4.67 18.28 6.63
C GLU A 94 3.43 17.50 7.09
N ALA A 95 2.28 18.16 7.17
CA ALA A 95 1.05 17.52 7.62
C ALA A 95 0.59 16.43 6.63
N VAL A 96 0.73 16.69 5.33
CA VAL A 96 0.45 15.66 4.30
C VAL A 96 1.41 14.48 4.45
N LEU A 97 2.71 14.73 4.62
CA LEU A 97 3.72 13.70 4.82
C LEU A 97 3.49 12.87 6.10
N ASN A 98 3.00 13.47 7.19
CA ASN A 98 2.63 12.73 8.40
C ASN A 98 1.52 11.71 8.14
N GLU A 99 0.47 12.08 7.39
CA GLU A 99 -0.63 11.16 7.08
C GLU A 99 -0.20 10.07 6.09
N VAL A 100 0.63 10.42 5.10
CA VAL A 100 1.18 9.43 4.17
C VAL A 100 2.05 8.42 4.90
N GLU A 101 2.90 8.85 5.83
CA GLU A 101 3.70 7.91 6.63
C GLU A 101 2.84 6.99 7.48
N ARG A 102 1.76 7.50 8.09
CA ARG A 102 0.81 6.66 8.82
C ARG A 102 0.17 5.62 7.90
N GLY A 103 -0.18 6.00 6.66
CA GLY A 103 -0.66 5.05 5.65
C GLY A 103 0.38 3.98 5.31
N GLU A 104 1.65 4.37 5.17
CA GLU A 104 2.75 3.45 4.88
C GLU A 104 3.08 2.51 6.03
N ASP A 105 2.96 2.96 7.29
CA ASP A 105 3.05 2.10 8.48
C ASP A 105 2.01 0.97 8.42
N HIS A 106 0.78 1.32 8.04
CA HIS A 106 -0.31 0.36 7.86
C HIS A 106 -0.03 -0.62 6.72
N ALA A 107 0.43 -0.12 5.56
CA ALA A 107 0.79 -0.98 4.43
C ALA A 107 1.92 -1.93 4.79
N LEU A 108 2.98 -1.43 5.43
CA LEU A 108 4.12 -2.24 5.86
C LEU A 108 3.70 -3.34 6.85
N LYS A 109 2.81 -3.02 7.79
CA LYS A 109 2.24 -4.01 8.71
C LYS A 109 1.45 -5.09 7.96
N ALA A 110 0.58 -4.72 7.03
CA ALA A 110 -0.21 -5.65 6.24
C ALA A 110 0.68 -6.63 5.44
N TYR A 111 1.73 -6.13 4.79
CA TYR A 111 2.68 -6.97 4.06
C TYR A 111 3.49 -7.90 4.99
N LYS A 112 3.88 -7.43 6.19
CA LYS A 112 4.57 -8.28 7.19
C LYS A 112 3.65 -9.40 7.69
N GLU A 113 2.39 -9.10 7.99
CA GLU A 113 1.40 -10.09 8.41
C GLU A 113 1.11 -11.08 7.28
N ALA A 114 0.99 -10.63 6.04
CA ALA A 114 0.82 -11.51 4.88
C ALA A 114 2.03 -12.44 4.69
N ALA A 115 3.25 -11.94 4.82
CA ALA A 115 4.47 -12.74 4.75
C ALA A 115 4.53 -13.81 5.86
N GLN A 116 4.15 -13.44 7.08
CA GLN A 116 4.08 -14.36 8.21
C GLN A 116 3.04 -15.47 7.96
N LYS A 117 1.80 -15.09 7.60
CA LYS A 117 0.73 -16.05 7.25
C LYS A 117 1.17 -16.98 6.13
N ALA A 118 1.87 -16.44 5.13
CA ALA A 118 2.33 -17.22 3.99
C ALA A 118 3.34 -18.31 4.41
N ALA A 119 4.22 -18.01 5.35
CA ALA A 119 5.15 -18.98 5.93
C ALA A 119 4.42 -20.02 6.81
N GLU A 120 3.54 -19.59 7.71
CA GLU A 120 2.80 -20.47 8.64
C GLU A 120 1.92 -21.49 7.91
N LYS A 121 1.28 -21.06 6.81
CA LYS A 121 0.39 -21.89 6.01
C LYS A 121 1.10 -22.67 4.90
N ASN A 122 2.43 -22.54 4.79
CA ASN A 122 3.25 -23.12 3.73
C ASN A 122 2.69 -22.80 2.33
N LEU A 123 2.31 -21.54 2.10
CA LEU A 123 1.72 -21.10 0.83
C LEU A 123 2.67 -21.36 -0.36
N PRO A 124 2.13 -21.46 -1.60
CA PRO A 124 2.93 -21.74 -2.79
C PRO A 124 4.09 -20.75 -2.98
N VAL A 125 5.21 -21.24 -3.53
CA VAL A 125 6.45 -20.46 -3.68
C VAL A 125 6.27 -19.19 -4.53
N ASN A 126 5.44 -19.25 -5.56
CA ASN A 126 5.05 -18.09 -6.37
C ASN A 126 4.40 -16.98 -5.52
N VAL A 127 3.52 -17.36 -4.59
CA VAL A 127 2.81 -16.43 -3.68
C VAL A 127 3.78 -15.83 -2.67
N THR A 128 4.58 -16.66 -1.99
CA THR A 128 5.55 -16.18 -0.99
C THR A 128 6.61 -15.27 -1.63
N SER A 129 7.09 -15.61 -2.82
CA SER A 129 8.06 -14.79 -3.56
C SER A 129 7.49 -13.44 -3.97
N LEU A 130 6.22 -13.40 -4.42
CA LEU A 130 5.52 -12.17 -4.76
C LEU A 130 5.38 -11.25 -3.54
N ILE A 131 4.91 -11.79 -2.42
CA ILE A 131 4.74 -11.05 -1.16
C ILE A 131 6.08 -10.48 -0.68
N GLN A 132 7.16 -11.27 -0.68
CA GLN A 132 8.47 -10.82 -0.22
C GLN A 132 9.07 -9.71 -1.10
N ARG A 133 8.93 -9.83 -2.43
CA ARG A 133 9.39 -8.80 -3.37
C ARG A 133 8.67 -7.48 -3.13
N GLN A 134 7.33 -7.51 -3.00
CA GLN A 134 6.55 -6.31 -2.78
C GLN A 134 6.76 -5.73 -1.37
N LEU A 135 6.89 -6.58 -0.33
CA LEU A 135 7.24 -6.15 1.04
C LEU A 135 8.56 -5.36 1.07
N THR A 136 9.57 -5.79 0.31
CA THR A 136 10.83 -5.04 0.18
C THR A 136 10.61 -3.65 -0.40
N GLY A 137 9.76 -3.54 -1.43
CA GLY A 137 9.40 -2.25 -2.02
C GLY A 137 8.58 -1.35 -1.08
N VAL A 138 7.69 -1.92 -0.27
CA VAL A 138 6.90 -1.18 0.72
C VAL A 138 7.80 -0.66 1.85
N GLN A 139 8.73 -1.47 2.36
CA GLN A 139 9.69 -1.03 3.38
C GLN A 139 10.55 0.13 2.88
N ALA A 140 11.08 0.02 1.65
CA ALA A 140 11.87 1.10 1.05
C ALA A 140 11.06 2.40 0.87
N ASN A 141 9.79 2.29 0.49
CA ASN A 141 8.90 3.44 0.33
C ASN A 141 8.60 4.12 1.67
N HIS A 142 8.21 3.32 2.67
CA HIS A 142 7.99 3.79 4.03
C HIS A 142 9.20 4.60 4.54
N ASP A 143 10.41 4.04 4.40
CA ASP A 143 11.63 4.69 4.88
C ASP A 143 11.93 5.99 4.12
N LYS A 144 11.61 6.02 2.82
CA LYS A 144 11.76 7.23 1.99
C LYS A 144 10.75 8.32 2.37
N VAL A 145 9.47 7.98 2.58
CA VAL A 145 8.43 8.92 3.03
C VAL A 145 8.80 9.51 4.39
N LYS A 146 9.25 8.66 5.32
CA LYS A 146 9.76 9.08 6.62
C LYS A 146 10.91 10.08 6.51
N ALA A 147 11.89 9.79 5.65
CA ALA A 147 13.01 10.70 5.42
C ALA A 147 12.58 12.04 4.77
N LEU A 148 11.59 12.03 3.86
CA LEU A 148 11.02 13.24 3.28
C LEU A 148 10.31 14.08 4.36
N ARG A 149 9.47 13.46 5.19
CA ARG A 149 8.80 14.12 6.32
C ARG A 149 9.82 14.80 7.23
N ASP A 150 10.83 14.05 7.65
CA ASP A 150 11.84 14.57 8.59
C ASP A 150 12.64 15.72 7.98
N THR A 151 12.84 15.72 6.65
CA THR A 151 13.49 16.81 5.92
C THR A 151 12.63 18.07 5.89
N VAL A 152 11.33 17.94 5.58
CA VAL A 152 10.39 19.07 5.57
C VAL A 152 10.21 19.65 6.97
N ARG A 153 10.08 18.81 8.00
CA ARG A 153 10.00 19.24 9.40
C ARG A 153 11.22 20.04 9.86
N ARG A 154 12.43 19.66 9.44
CA ARG A 154 13.66 20.41 9.78
C ARG A 154 13.79 21.74 9.05
N ALA A 155 13.09 21.92 7.93
CA ALA A 155 13.15 23.12 7.10
C ALA A 155 12.01 24.13 7.40
N SER A 156 11.06 23.75 8.26
CA SER A 156 9.92 24.57 8.69
C SER A 156 10.23 25.28 10.01
#